data_AF-A0A958R3Z4-F1
#
_entry.id   AF-A0A958R3Z4-F1
#
_cell.length_a   1.000
_cell.length_b   1.000
_cell.length_c   1.000
_cell.angle_alpha   90.00
_cell.angle_beta   90.00
_cell.angle_gamma   90.00
#
_symmetry.space_group_name_H-M   'P 1'
#
loop_
_entity.id
_entity.type
_entity.pdbx_description
1 polymer ?
#
loop_
_entity_poly.entity_id
_entity_poly.type
_entity_poly.pdbx_seq_one_letter_code
_entity_poly.pdbx_strand_id
1 'polypeptide(L)'
;MKSEIQQKLETLAFNRTTPFCYGCYVQAPKGICPECHSDDLMRHLDGVGVEWGTSWVIKHILKEELTAIDTDEIFEESIRQCYPEETTVGWMKFDTVELMKSQDPISWRIARDEYIDSLEQDEEIVSFDGGQTYYWIHNFEDLLY
;
A
#
# COMPACT_ATOMS: atom_id res chain seq x y z
N MET A 1 -13.71 4.13 5.41
CA MET A 1 -13.28 4.22 4.00
C MET A 1 -12.49 2.99 3.48
N LYS A 2 -11.56 2.42 4.27
CA LYS A 2 -10.71 1.26 3.90
C LYS A 2 -11.45 0.06 3.28
N SER A 3 -12.59 -0.33 3.84
CA SER A 3 -13.39 -1.46 3.34
C SER A 3 -13.98 -1.21 1.95
N GLU A 4 -14.33 0.03 1.63
CA GLU A 4 -14.89 0.38 0.32
C GLU A 4 -13.82 0.37 -0.77
N ILE A 5 -12.62 0.89 -0.45
CA ILE A 5 -11.45 0.82 -1.33
C ILE A 5 -11.09 -0.65 -1.60
N GLN A 6 -11.07 -1.49 -0.55
CA GLN A 6 -10.81 -2.92 -0.68
C GLN A 6 -11.79 -3.61 -1.64
N GLN A 7 -13.10 -3.36 -1.50
CA GLN A 7 -14.12 -3.95 -2.38
C GLN A 7 -13.96 -3.51 -3.85
N LYS A 8 -13.61 -2.25 -4.07
CA LYS A 8 -13.35 -1.73 -5.42
C LYS A 8 -12.08 -2.33 -6.01
N LEU A 9 -11.01 -2.47 -5.24
CA LEU A 9 -9.77 -3.14 -5.65
C LEU A 9 -10.03 -4.61 -6.00
N GLU A 10 -10.85 -5.32 -5.22
CA GLU A 10 -11.27 -6.68 -5.54
C GLU A 10 -12.03 -6.73 -6.87
N THR A 11 -12.98 -5.82 -7.08
CA THR A 11 -13.73 -5.71 -8.34
C THR A 11 -12.81 -5.41 -9.51
N LEU A 12 -11.86 -4.49 -9.35
CA LEU A 12 -10.85 -4.16 -10.35
C LEU A 12 -9.96 -5.38 -10.68
N ALA A 13 -9.49 -6.08 -9.66
CA ALA A 13 -8.70 -7.30 -9.81
C ALA A 13 -9.47 -8.41 -10.53
N PHE A 14 -10.76 -8.58 -10.23
CA PHE A 14 -11.64 -9.49 -10.97
C PHE A 14 -11.78 -9.08 -12.43
N ASN A 15 -11.96 -7.79 -12.72
CA ASN A 15 -12.11 -7.32 -14.09
C ASN A 15 -10.83 -7.46 -14.92
N ARG A 16 -9.65 -7.35 -14.30
CA ARG A 16 -8.34 -7.43 -14.96
C ARG A 16 -7.82 -8.85 -15.14
N THR A 17 -8.43 -9.83 -14.48
CA THR A 17 -8.01 -11.22 -14.56
C THR A 17 -9.00 -12.07 -15.36
N THR A 18 -8.52 -13.17 -15.91
CA THR A 18 -9.36 -14.17 -16.59
C THR A 18 -9.51 -15.39 -15.68
N PRO A 19 -10.71 -15.97 -15.50
CA PRO A 19 -10.84 -17.24 -14.80
C PRO A 19 -10.00 -18.34 -15.46
N PHE A 20 -9.37 -19.18 -14.66
CA PHE A 20 -8.44 -20.22 -15.11
C PHE A 20 -8.73 -21.55 -14.43
N CYS A 21 -8.94 -22.61 -15.20
CA CYS A 21 -9.13 -23.95 -14.67
C CYS A 21 -7.76 -24.59 -14.43
N TYR A 22 -7.39 -24.77 -13.17
CA TYR A 22 -6.12 -25.41 -12.81
C TYR A 22 -6.08 -26.89 -13.23
N GLY A 23 -7.19 -27.62 -13.08
CA GLY A 23 -7.24 -29.05 -13.37
C GLY A 23 -7.05 -29.39 -14.86
N CYS A 24 -7.58 -28.57 -15.75
CA CYS A 24 -7.42 -28.71 -17.21
C CYS A 24 -6.31 -27.82 -17.78
N TYR A 25 -5.75 -26.92 -16.96
CA TYR A 25 -4.73 -25.95 -17.35
C TYR A 25 -5.15 -25.07 -18.55
N VAL A 26 -6.39 -24.60 -18.54
CA VAL A 26 -6.98 -23.77 -19.61
C VAL A 26 -7.71 -22.55 -19.06
N GLN A 27 -7.75 -21.47 -19.84
CA GLN A 27 -8.56 -20.30 -19.52
C GLN A 27 -10.06 -20.60 -19.69
N ALA A 28 -10.86 -20.09 -18.78
CA ALA A 28 -12.30 -20.31 -18.69
C ALA A 28 -13.06 -18.97 -18.62
N PRO A 29 -12.97 -18.11 -19.66
CA PRO A 29 -13.51 -16.74 -19.61
C PRO A 29 -15.02 -16.65 -19.38
N LYS A 30 -15.77 -17.74 -19.61
CA LYS A 30 -17.21 -17.82 -19.35
C LYS A 30 -17.55 -18.15 -17.89
N GLY A 31 -16.55 -18.30 -17.01
CA GLY A 31 -16.74 -18.70 -15.61
C GLY A 31 -16.97 -20.20 -15.40
N ILE A 32 -16.86 -21.02 -16.46
CA ILE A 32 -16.96 -22.48 -16.41
C ILE A 32 -15.89 -23.05 -17.34
N CYS A 33 -15.17 -24.08 -16.89
CA CYS A 33 -14.17 -24.77 -17.70
C CYS A 33 -14.81 -25.44 -18.93
N PRO A 34 -14.28 -25.23 -20.14
CA PRO A 34 -14.84 -25.85 -21.35
C PRO A 34 -14.64 -27.37 -21.43
N GLU A 35 -13.69 -27.93 -20.66
CA GLU A 35 -13.33 -29.35 -20.72
C GLU A 35 -13.96 -30.18 -19.59
N CYS A 36 -13.74 -29.77 -18.33
CA CYS A 36 -14.24 -30.50 -17.16
C CYS A 36 -15.54 -29.93 -16.57
N HIS A 37 -16.05 -28.82 -17.13
CA HIS A 37 -17.25 -28.12 -16.65
C HIS A 37 -17.20 -27.65 -15.18
N SER A 38 -16.02 -27.62 -14.57
CA SER A 38 -15.81 -27.04 -13.24
C SER A 38 -15.99 -25.52 -13.27
N ASP A 39 -16.65 -25.01 -12.24
CA ASP A 39 -16.79 -23.59 -11.90
C ASP A 39 -15.79 -23.14 -10.80
N ASP A 40 -14.98 -24.07 -10.29
CA ASP A 40 -13.91 -23.80 -9.34
C ASP A 40 -12.65 -23.35 -10.09
N LEU A 41 -12.52 -22.04 -10.26
CA LEU A 41 -11.53 -21.42 -11.15
C LEU A 41 -10.62 -20.46 -10.39
N MET A 42 -9.31 -20.58 -10.63
CA MET A 42 -8.29 -19.62 -10.22
C MET A 42 -8.41 -18.33 -11.04
N ARG A 43 -7.63 -17.31 -10.66
CA ARG A 43 -7.47 -16.07 -11.45
C ARG A 43 -6.16 -16.12 -12.21
N HIS A 44 -6.19 -15.72 -13.48
CA HIS A 44 -5.00 -15.54 -14.32
C HIS A 44 -4.84 -14.06 -14.69
N LEU A 45 -3.64 -13.53 -14.45
CA LEU A 45 -3.20 -12.22 -14.94
C LEU A 45 -2.06 -12.45 -15.92
N ASP A 46 -2.26 -12.02 -17.17
CA ASP A 46 -1.30 -12.28 -18.25
C ASP A 46 0.07 -11.66 -17.94
N GLY A 47 1.14 -12.42 -18.18
CA GLY A 47 2.51 -12.02 -17.87
C GLY A 47 2.89 -12.00 -16.37
N VAL A 48 1.94 -12.23 -15.45
CA VAL A 48 2.19 -12.19 -13.99
C VAL A 48 2.06 -13.57 -13.36
N GLY A 49 0.94 -14.26 -13.57
CA GLY A 49 0.75 -15.60 -13.01
C GLY A 49 -0.70 -16.05 -12.86
N VAL A 50 -0.86 -17.21 -12.21
CA VAL A 50 -2.16 -17.84 -11.89
C VAL A 50 -2.18 -18.21 -10.41
N GLU A 51 -3.19 -17.78 -9.68
CA GLU A 51 -3.36 -18.12 -8.26
C GLU A 51 -4.83 -17.96 -7.82
N TRP A 52 -5.20 -18.58 -6.69
CA TRP A 52 -6.52 -18.42 -6.07
C TRP A 52 -6.74 -17.03 -5.49
N GLY A 53 -7.99 -16.56 -5.61
CA GLY A 53 -8.41 -15.26 -5.08
C GLY A 53 -7.80 -14.07 -5.84
N THR A 54 -7.98 -12.88 -5.27
CA THR A 54 -7.58 -11.59 -5.88
C THR A 54 -6.51 -10.85 -5.10
N SER A 55 -6.14 -11.30 -3.90
CA SER A 55 -5.18 -10.60 -3.02
C SER A 55 -3.82 -10.39 -3.68
N TRP A 56 -3.31 -11.38 -4.40
CA TRP A 56 -2.04 -11.30 -5.12
C TRP A 56 -2.10 -10.32 -6.30
N VAL A 57 -3.25 -10.24 -6.98
CA VAL A 57 -3.51 -9.28 -8.06
C VAL A 57 -3.54 -7.86 -7.51
N ILE A 58 -4.26 -7.65 -6.40
CA ILE A 58 -4.33 -6.36 -5.72
C ILE A 58 -2.93 -5.91 -5.33
N LYS A 59 -2.14 -6.79 -4.69
CA LYS A 59 -0.75 -6.48 -4.34
C LYS A 59 0.09 -6.06 -5.55
N HIS A 60 -0.11 -6.72 -6.69
CA HIS A 60 0.58 -6.35 -7.93
C HIS A 60 0.13 -4.98 -8.44
N ILE A 61 -1.18 -4.71 -8.51
CA ILE A 61 -1.74 -3.41 -8.93
C ILE A 61 -1.19 -2.28 -8.05
N LEU A 62 -1.26 -2.42 -6.72
CA LEU A 62 -0.79 -1.40 -5.80
C LEU A 62 0.69 -1.09 -5.99
N LYS A 63 1.51 -2.11 -6.27
CA LYS A 63 2.94 -1.95 -6.46
C LYS A 63 3.30 -1.28 -7.80
N GLU A 64 2.57 -1.59 -8.87
CA GLU A 64 2.89 -1.09 -10.21
C GLU A 64 2.26 0.28 -10.51
N GLU A 65 1.08 0.55 -9.94
CA GLU A 65 0.30 1.76 -10.28
C GLU A 65 0.30 2.82 -9.19
N LEU A 66 0.66 2.50 -7.95
CA LEU A 66 0.75 3.47 -6.87
C LEU A 66 2.17 3.58 -6.34
N THR A 67 2.50 4.76 -5.83
CA THR A 67 3.74 4.99 -5.09
C THR A 67 3.45 4.84 -3.60
N ALA A 68 4.16 3.92 -2.94
CA ALA A 68 4.09 3.76 -1.50
C ALA A 68 4.68 4.98 -0.79
N ILE A 69 4.14 5.30 0.37
CA ILE A 69 4.62 6.39 1.22
C ILE A 69 5.96 6.01 1.84
N ASP A 70 6.93 6.92 1.77
CA ASP A 70 8.12 6.88 2.61
C ASP A 70 7.76 7.47 3.98
N THR A 71 7.57 6.59 4.97
CA THR A 71 7.12 6.98 6.31
C THR A 71 8.14 7.80 7.08
N ASP A 72 9.44 7.62 6.79
CA ASP A 72 10.50 8.42 7.38
C ASP A 72 10.48 9.83 6.79
N GLU A 73 10.40 9.95 5.46
CA GLU A 73 10.38 11.26 4.78
C GLU A 73 9.19 12.12 5.21
N ILE A 74 7.96 11.57 5.22
CA ILE A 74 6.77 12.36 5.57
C ILE A 74 6.78 12.80 7.04
N PHE A 75 7.33 11.96 7.92
CA PHE A 75 7.45 12.31 9.34
C PHE A 75 8.51 13.41 9.52
N GLU A 76 9.66 13.30 8.86
CA GLU A 76 10.69 14.34 8.87
C GLU A 76 10.15 15.69 8.40
N GLU A 77 9.40 15.69 7.30
CA GLU A 77 8.76 16.90 6.79
C GLU A 77 7.76 17.48 7.79
N SER A 78 6.97 16.64 8.47
CA SER A 78 6.07 17.10 9.54
C SER A 78 6.81 17.81 10.68
N ILE A 79 7.99 17.31 11.06
CA ILE A 79 8.83 17.92 12.09
C ILE A 79 9.43 19.24 11.57
N ARG A 80 9.90 19.29 10.33
CA ARG A 80 10.44 20.52 9.70
C ARG A 80 9.39 21.64 9.61
N GLN A 81 8.11 21.30 9.47
CA GLN A 81 7.03 22.28 9.49
C GLN A 81 6.73 22.81 10.91
N CYS A 82 7.03 22.03 11.95
CA CYS A 82 6.78 22.42 13.34
C CYS A 82 7.96 23.15 14.01
N TYR A 83 9.19 22.87 13.56
CA TYR A 83 10.42 23.33 14.21
C TYR A 83 11.33 24.07 13.22
N PRO A 84 12.19 24.99 13.70
CA PRO A 84 13.15 25.66 12.83
C PRO A 84 14.13 24.67 12.19
N GLU A 85 14.61 24.97 10.98
CA GLU A 85 15.56 24.14 10.24
C GLU A 85 16.87 23.91 11.02
N GLU A 86 17.40 24.95 11.68
CA GLU A 86 18.62 24.86 12.48
C GLU A 86 18.37 25.07 13.99
N THR A 87 19.03 24.26 14.81
CA THR A 87 19.10 24.39 16.26
C THR A 87 20.51 24.79 16.71
N THR A 88 20.61 25.77 17.61
CA THR A 88 21.89 26.22 18.18
C THR A 88 22.18 25.51 19.51
N VAL A 89 23.36 24.88 19.62
CA VAL A 89 23.86 24.28 20.85
C VAL A 89 25.22 24.90 21.18
N GLY A 90 25.26 25.72 22.23
CA GLY A 90 26.45 26.54 22.54
C GLY A 90 26.73 27.54 21.42
N TRP A 91 27.86 27.39 20.73
CA TRP A 91 28.27 28.20 19.56
C TRP A 91 28.15 27.44 18.22
N MET A 92 27.57 26.24 18.22
CA MET A 92 27.43 25.39 17.03
C MET A 92 25.98 25.40 16.53
N LYS A 93 25.80 25.25 15.21
CA LYS A 93 24.51 25.10 14.55
C LYS A 93 24.39 23.71 13.95
N PHE A 94 23.24 23.08 14.13
CA PHE A 94 22.93 21.75 13.64
C PHE A 94 21.57 21.76 12.94
N ASP A 95 21.38 20.87 11.96
CA ASP A 95 20.03 20.57 11.46
C ASP A 95 19.19 19.97 12.58
N THR A 96 18.00 20.52 12.79
CA THR A 96 17.14 20.16 13.93
C THR A 96 16.69 18.70 13.88
N VAL A 97 16.31 18.21 12.70
CA VAL A 97 15.84 16.84 12.52
C VAL A 97 16.98 15.85 12.74
N GLU A 98 18.15 16.09 12.13
CA GLU A 98 19.33 15.24 12.32
C GLU A 98 19.82 15.26 13.77
N LEU A 99 19.72 16.40 14.45
CA LEU A 99 20.02 16.49 15.87
C LEU A 99 19.04 15.62 16.68
N MET A 100 17.73 15.75 16.46
CA MET A 100 16.72 14.95 17.18
C MET A 100 16.90 13.44 16.96
N LYS A 101 17.08 13.01 15.70
CA LYS A 101 17.35 11.61 15.34
C LYS A 101 18.60 11.06 16.02
N SER A 102 19.68 11.83 16.03
CA SER A 102 20.96 11.38 16.57
C SER A 102 21.01 11.32 18.09
N GLN A 103 20.26 12.18 18.79
CA GLN A 103 20.23 12.20 20.25
C GLN A 103 19.38 11.07 20.83
N ASP A 104 18.22 10.79 20.25
CA ASP A 104 17.36 9.68 20.67
C ASP A 104 16.68 8.97 19.48
N PRO A 105 17.38 8.03 18.83
CA PRO A 105 16.82 7.27 17.70
C PRO A 105 15.62 6.41 18.06
N ILE A 106 15.48 6.00 19.34
CA ILE A 106 14.39 5.15 19.78
C ILE A 106 13.12 5.98 19.92
N SER A 107 13.21 7.10 20.63
CA SER A 107 12.09 8.04 20.75
C SER A 107 11.68 8.60 19.39
N TRP A 108 12.64 8.85 18.49
CA TRP A 108 12.35 9.29 17.13
C TRP A 108 11.48 8.27 16.38
N ARG A 109 11.85 6.99 16.41
CA ARG A 109 11.09 5.93 15.75
C ARG A 109 9.70 5.75 16.34
N ILE A 110 9.56 5.83 17.67
CA ILE A 110 8.25 5.74 18.33
C ILE A 110 7.36 6.90 17.88
N ALA A 111 7.89 8.13 17.88
CA ALA A 111 7.13 9.31 17.45
C ALA A 111 6.71 9.23 15.98
N ARG A 112 7.57 8.70 15.11
CA ARG A 112 7.23 8.41 13.71
C ARG A 112 6.06 7.41 13.63
N ASP A 113 6.18 6.28 14.31
CA ASP A 113 5.16 5.22 14.25
C ASP A 113 3.81 5.73 14.80
N GLU A 114 3.81 6.52 15.89
CA GLU A 114 2.62 7.19 16.42
C GLU A 114 2.01 8.20 15.42
N TYR A 115 2.86 8.94 14.68
CA TYR A 115 2.40 9.84 13.63
C TYR A 115 1.73 9.08 12.49
N ILE A 116 2.33 7.99 12.00
CA ILE A 116 1.74 7.14 10.96
C ILE A 116 0.41 6.54 11.43
N ASP A 117 0.34 6.05 12.67
CA ASP A 117 -0.90 5.53 13.26
C ASP A 117 -1.99 6.60 13.31
N SER A 118 -1.63 7.86 13.60
CA SER A 118 -2.59 8.98 13.58
C SER A 118 -3.12 9.26 12.17
N LEU A 119 -2.26 9.23 11.16
CA LEU A 119 -2.68 9.41 9.75
C LEU A 119 -3.60 8.27 9.27
N GLU A 120 -3.35 7.02 9.69
CA GLU A 120 -4.23 5.90 9.36
C GLU A 120 -5.58 6.02 10.09
N GLN A 121 -5.58 6.47 11.35
CA GLN A 121 -6.82 6.70 12.13
C GLN A 121 -7.67 7.82 11.55
N ASP A 122 -7.03 8.88 11.05
CA ASP A 122 -7.69 10.02 10.40
C ASP A 122 -8.13 9.70 8.95
N GLU A 123 -7.93 8.45 8.50
CA GLU A 123 -8.23 7.98 7.15
C GLU A 123 -7.57 8.84 6.04
N GLU A 124 -6.33 9.30 6.28
CA GLU A 124 -5.52 9.97 5.24
C GLU A 124 -4.70 8.96 4.43
N ILE A 125 -4.21 7.92 5.10
CA ILE A 125 -3.42 6.84 4.53
C ILE A 125 -4.08 5.48 4.80
N VAL A 126 -3.70 4.48 4.01
CA VAL A 126 -4.22 3.11 4.16
C VAL A 126 -3.13 2.07 3.91
N SER A 127 -3.15 1.00 4.72
CA SER A 127 -2.32 -0.19 4.53
C SER A 127 -3.15 -1.44 4.28
N PHE A 128 -2.70 -2.28 3.35
CA PHE A 128 -3.36 -3.55 2.98
C PHE A 128 -2.54 -4.80 3.38
N ASP A 129 -1.36 -4.62 3.96
CA ASP A 129 -0.41 -5.68 4.29
C ASP A 129 0.00 -5.71 5.77
N GLY A 130 -0.86 -5.13 6.63
CA GLY A 130 -0.66 -5.13 8.08
C GLY A 130 0.37 -4.08 8.54
N GLY A 131 0.45 -2.94 7.86
CA GLY A 131 1.30 -1.82 8.24
C GLY A 131 2.72 -1.87 7.66
N GLN A 132 3.00 -2.72 6.65
CA GLN A 132 4.31 -2.74 6.01
C GLN A 132 4.43 -1.68 4.92
N THR A 133 3.35 -1.45 4.17
CA THR A 133 3.25 -0.40 3.17
C THR A 133 2.00 0.42 3.37
N TYR A 134 2.14 1.73 3.19
CA TYR A 134 1.07 2.71 3.27
C TYR A 134 0.95 3.47 1.94
N TYR A 135 -0.28 3.85 1.61
CA TYR A 135 -0.62 4.60 0.42
C TYR A 135 -1.56 5.73 0.80
N TRP A 136 -1.42 6.88 0.13
CA TRP A 136 -2.35 8.00 0.31
C TRP A 136 -3.72 7.63 -0.25
N ILE A 137 -4.79 7.90 0.50
CA ILE A 137 -6.13 7.53 0.06
C ILE A 137 -6.57 8.30 -1.19
N HIS A 138 -6.16 9.56 -1.33
CA HIS A 138 -6.48 10.36 -2.52
C HIS A 138 -5.89 9.77 -3.82
N ASN A 139 -4.77 9.03 -3.75
CA ASN A 139 -4.20 8.36 -4.94
C ASN A 139 -5.09 7.21 -5.46
N PHE A 140 -6.05 6.74 -4.67
CA PHE A 140 -7.00 5.72 -5.13
C PHE A 140 -8.14 6.31 -5.95
N GLU A 141 -8.35 7.63 -5.93
CA GLU A 141 -9.39 8.26 -6.75
C GLU A 141 -9.09 8.03 -8.23
N ASP A 142 -7.87 8.32 -8.69
CA ASP A 142 -7.44 8.12 -10.08
C ASP A 142 -7.40 6.65 -10.51
N LEU A 143 -7.16 5.73 -9.56
CA LEU A 143 -7.06 4.30 -9.85
C LEU A 143 -8.45 3.63 -9.97
N LEU A 144 -9.44 4.13 -9.23
CA LEU A 144 -10.74 3.47 -9.05
C LEU A 144 -11.90 4.21 -9.73
N TYR A 145 -11.69 5.42 -10.25
CA TYR A 145 -12.70 6.24 -10.93
C TYR A 145 -12.21 6.75 -12.30
#